data_AF-A0A3E0DYU6-F1
#
_entry.id   AF-A0A3E0DYU6-F1
#
_cell.length_a   1.000
_cell.length_b   1.000
_cell.length_c   1.000
_cell.angle_alpha   90.00
_cell.angle_beta   90.00
_cell.angle_gamma   90.00
#
_symmetry.space_group_name_H-M   'P 1'
#
loop_
_entity.id
_entity.type
_entity.pdbx_description
1 polymer ?
#
loop_
_entity_poly.entity_id
_entity_poly.type
_entity_poly.pdbx_seq_one_letter_code
_entity_poly.pdbx_strand_id
1 'polypeptide(L)'
;MENEKISIENGKWYIAEIIEKCEPVNRNEAQELRRVKTWGNFHIIKAETPKIAYDKAVKIGKEAEFKFTNSDNVEMEWIFIGIGNLIPIYEDIEDGSEIMWENYGDISNRRAMRFPISEEKLLPELKEKK
;
A
#
# COMPACT_ATOMS: atom_id res chain seq x y z
N MET A 1 9.14 30.07 -3.06
CA MET A 1 8.67 29.28 -1.91
C MET A 1 9.83 28.41 -1.51
N GLU A 2 10.57 28.83 -0.50
CA GLU A 2 11.64 28.03 0.07
C GLU A 2 11.02 26.75 0.64
N ASN A 3 11.49 25.60 0.17
CA ASN A 3 11.22 24.34 0.84
C ASN A 3 11.89 24.43 2.21
N GLU A 4 11.09 24.70 3.24
CA GLU A 4 11.53 24.59 4.62
C GLU A 4 12.18 23.21 4.79
N LYS A 5 13.48 23.21 5.06
CA LYS A 5 14.21 22.02 5.42
C LYS A 5 13.76 21.63 6.82
N ILE A 6 12.66 20.89 6.89
CA ILE A 6 12.24 20.19 8.10
C ILE A 6 13.38 19.25 8.47
N SER A 7 14.08 19.57 9.55
CA SER A 7 15.23 18.82 10.06
C SER A 7 14.77 17.44 10.55
N ILE A 8 15.28 16.38 9.91
CA ILE A 8 15.03 14.98 10.27
C ILE A 8 15.91 14.64 11.48
N GLU A 9 15.55 15.14 12.68
CA GLU A 9 16.21 14.65 13.90
C GLU A 9 15.50 13.43 14.50
N ASN A 10 14.19 13.24 14.24
CA ASN A 10 13.47 11.99 14.50
C ASN A 10 12.67 11.59 13.24
N GLY A 11 12.64 10.30 12.90
CA GLY A 11 11.82 9.77 11.80
C GLY A 11 12.55 9.00 10.69
N LYS A 12 13.13 7.83 11.03
CA LYS A 12 13.67 6.86 10.05
C LYS A 12 12.57 5.89 9.57
N TRP A 13 11.32 6.33 9.41
CA TRP A 13 10.19 5.46 9.08
C TRP A 13 9.48 5.91 7.80
N TYR A 14 8.97 4.94 7.06
CA TYR A 14 8.30 5.13 5.77
C TYR A 14 7.10 4.21 5.66
N ILE A 15 6.05 4.62 4.96
CA ILE A 15 4.99 3.74 4.47
C ILE A 15 5.27 3.43 3.02
N ALA A 16 5.37 2.15 2.69
CA ALA A 16 5.51 1.66 1.32
C ALA A 16 4.24 0.93 0.89
N GLU A 17 3.68 1.34 -0.24
CA GLU A 17 2.65 0.56 -0.92
C GLU A 17 3.32 -0.40 -1.91
N ILE A 18 3.29 -1.70 -1.59
CA ILE A 18 3.84 -2.76 -2.43
C ILE A 18 2.72 -3.26 -3.35
N ILE A 19 2.89 -3.10 -4.66
CA ILE A 19 1.91 -3.53 -5.64
C ILE A 19 2.20 -4.97 -6.05
N GLU A 20 1.19 -5.82 -5.92
CA GLU A 20 1.22 -7.21 -6.36
C GLU A 20 -0.01 -7.54 -7.18
N LYS A 21 0.12 -8.56 -8.04
CA LYS A 21 -1.02 -9.15 -8.74
C LYS A 21 -1.04 -10.66 -8.59
N CYS A 22 -2.23 -11.23 -8.72
CA CYS A 22 -2.45 -12.67 -8.78
C CYS A 22 -3.18 -13.01 -10.09
N GLU A 23 -2.57 -13.91 -10.87
CA GLU A 23 -3.14 -14.43 -12.12
C GLU A 23 -2.68 -15.88 -12.37
N PRO A 24 -3.35 -16.63 -13.28
CA PRO A 24 -2.90 -17.96 -13.66
C PRO A 24 -1.46 -17.96 -14.20
N VAL A 25 -0.72 -19.04 -13.94
CA VAL A 25 0.62 -19.24 -14.53
C VAL A 25 0.52 -19.35 -16.05
N ASN A 26 -0.46 -20.09 -16.55
CA ASN A 26 -0.74 -20.21 -17.98
C ASN A 26 -1.73 -19.12 -18.43
N ARG A 27 -1.17 -17.96 -18.77
CA ARG A 27 -1.89 -16.74 -19.14
C ARG A 27 -1.54 -16.29 -20.56
N ASN A 28 -2.47 -15.63 -21.24
CA ASN A 28 -2.19 -15.03 -22.55
C ASN A 28 -1.49 -13.67 -22.36
N GLU A 29 -0.16 -13.67 -22.43
CA GLU A 29 0.63 -12.45 -22.26
C GLU A 29 0.40 -11.41 -23.36
N ALA A 30 -0.02 -11.82 -24.56
CA ALA A 30 -0.34 -10.91 -25.66
C ALA A 30 -1.65 -10.14 -25.45
N GLN A 31 -2.51 -10.60 -24.53
CA GLN A 31 -3.74 -9.88 -24.18
C GLN A 31 -3.46 -8.86 -23.06
N GLU A 32 -3.16 -7.62 -23.45
CA GLU A 32 -2.83 -6.53 -22.51
C GLU A 32 -4.01 -6.15 -21.60
N LEU A 33 -5.24 -6.14 -22.13
CA LEU A 33 -6.46 -5.77 -21.38
C LEU A 33 -7.07 -6.93 -20.58
N ARG A 34 -6.32 -8.02 -20.35
CA ARG A 34 -6.80 -9.13 -19.52
C ARG A 34 -7.00 -8.66 -18.08
N ARG A 35 -8.01 -9.22 -17.40
CA ARG A 35 -8.28 -8.89 -16.00
C ARG A 35 -7.31 -9.65 -15.10
N VAL A 36 -6.60 -8.91 -14.26
CA VAL A 36 -5.75 -9.44 -13.18
C VAL A 36 -6.29 -8.93 -11.86
N LYS A 37 -6.16 -9.74 -10.80
CA LYS A 37 -6.50 -9.28 -9.46
C LYS A 37 -5.26 -8.60 -8.89
N THR A 38 -5.39 -7.39 -8.36
CA THR A 38 -4.26 -6.53 -7.96
C THR A 38 -4.51 -5.98 -6.57
N TRP A 39 -3.45 -5.85 -5.78
CA TRP A 39 -3.49 -5.34 -4.41
C TRP A 39 -2.36 -4.34 -4.19
N GLY A 40 -2.62 -3.35 -3.32
CA GLY A 40 -1.62 -2.47 -2.74
C GLY A 40 -1.45 -2.82 -1.27
N ASN A 41 -0.30 -3.42 -0.93
CA ASN A 41 0.02 -3.87 0.41
C ASN A 41 0.88 -2.84 1.13
N PHE A 42 0.29 -2.14 2.10
CA PHE A 42 0.96 -1.06 2.84
C PHE A 42 1.81 -1.61 3.99
N HIS A 43 3.10 -1.23 4.01
CA HIS A 43 4.08 -1.65 4.99
C HIS A 43 4.77 -0.46 5.65
N ILE A 44 4.97 -0.52 6.97
CA ILE A 44 5.85 0.42 7.68
C ILE A 44 7.30 -0.09 7.58
N ILE A 45 8.22 0.76 7.14
CA ILE A 45 9.62 0.43 6.87
C ILE A 45 10.53 1.38 7.63
N LYS A 46 11.40 0.83 8.48
CA LYS A 46 12.49 1.60 9.10
C LYS A 46 13.69 1.69 8.16
N ALA A 47 14.14 2.89 7.82
CA ALA A 47 15.31 3.11 6.96
C ALA A 47 15.97 4.47 7.21
N GLU A 48 17.28 4.55 6.98
CA GLU A 48 18.03 5.81 7.17
C GLU A 48 17.83 6.80 6.01
N THR A 49 17.49 6.29 4.84
CA THR A 49 17.25 7.09 3.63
C THR A 49 16.06 6.52 2.85
N PRO A 50 15.41 7.33 2.00
CA PRO A 50 14.33 6.85 1.14
C PRO A 50 14.77 5.71 0.22
N LYS A 51 16.03 5.71 -0.24
CA LYS A 51 16.56 4.64 -1.09
C LYS A 51 16.63 3.30 -0.35
N ILE A 52 17.09 3.31 0.91
CA ILE A 52 17.13 2.11 1.74
C ILE A 52 15.70 1.62 2.02
N ALA A 53 14.74 2.53 2.21
CA ALA A 53 13.33 2.18 2.40
C ALA A 53 12.76 1.49 1.15
N TYR A 54 12.99 2.08 -0.02
CA TYR A 54 12.59 1.51 -1.31
C TYR A 54 13.17 0.11 -1.52
N ASP A 55 14.47 -0.07 -1.29
CA ASP A 55 15.13 -1.37 -1.48
C ASP A 55 14.57 -2.45 -0.54
N LYS A 56 14.27 -2.07 0.71
CA LYS A 56 13.58 -2.95 1.67
C LYS A 56 12.18 -3.31 1.19
N ALA A 57 11.41 -2.34 0.68
CA ALA A 57 10.07 -2.58 0.15
C ALA A 57 10.10 -3.54 -1.05
N VAL A 58 11.02 -3.33 -2.00
CA VAL A 58 11.22 -4.21 -3.16
C VAL A 58 11.59 -5.62 -2.71
N LYS A 59 12.46 -5.75 -1.71
CA LYS A 59 12.83 -7.05 -1.15
C LYS A 59 11.60 -7.77 -0.58
N ILE A 60 10.79 -7.09 0.24
CA ILE A 60 9.56 -7.66 0.81
C ILE A 60 8.62 -8.13 -0.31
N GLY A 61 8.39 -7.29 -1.32
CA GLY A 61 7.52 -7.65 -2.45
C GLY A 61 8.00 -8.88 -3.21
N LYS A 62 9.30 -8.96 -3.54
CA LYS A 62 9.88 -10.13 -4.21
C LYS A 62 9.85 -11.40 -3.36
N GLU A 63 10.08 -11.29 -2.06
CA GLU A 63 10.00 -12.43 -1.13
C GLU A 63 8.57 -12.96 -0.95
N ALA A 64 7.56 -12.14 -1.28
CA ALA A 64 6.15 -12.53 -1.26
C ALA A 64 5.66 -13.17 -2.58
N GLU A 65 6.50 -13.29 -3.60
CA GLU A 65 6.14 -13.99 -4.84
C GLU A 65 6.10 -15.51 -4.62
N PHE A 66 4.99 -16.15 -4.97
CA PHE A 66 4.87 -17.61 -4.91
C PHE A 66 3.79 -18.15 -5.84
N LYS A 67 3.90 -19.44 -6.16
CA LYS A 67 2.88 -20.20 -6.91
C LYS A 67 2.07 -21.08 -5.98
N PHE A 68 0.79 -21.24 -6.30
CA PHE A 68 -0.11 -22.12 -5.56
C PHE A 68 -1.20 -22.65 -6.49
N THR A 69 -1.85 -23.74 -6.10
CA THR A 69 -3.06 -24.24 -6.78
C THR A 69 -4.28 -23.75 -6.03
N ASN A 70 -5.23 -23.13 -6.73
CA ASN A 70 -6.46 -22.65 -6.12
C ASN A 70 -7.51 -23.78 -5.98
N SER A 71 -8.69 -23.46 -5.43
CA SER A 71 -9.80 -24.41 -5.26
C SER A 71 -10.34 -25.00 -6.58
N ASP A 72 -10.04 -24.35 -7.71
CA ASP A 72 -10.50 -24.74 -9.04
C ASP A 72 -9.43 -25.56 -9.79
N ASN A 73 -8.39 -26.03 -9.10
CA ASN A 73 -7.23 -26.74 -9.67
C ASN A 73 -6.47 -25.95 -10.74
N VAL A 74 -6.49 -24.62 -10.68
CA VAL A 74 -5.69 -23.75 -11.54
C VAL A 74 -4.42 -23.36 -10.80
N GLU A 75 -3.26 -23.50 -11.46
CA GLU A 75 -1.99 -22.98 -10.95
C GLU A 75 -1.96 -21.46 -11.09
N MET A 76 -1.87 -20.78 -9.96
CA MET A 76 -1.87 -19.33 -9.81
C MET A 76 -0.50 -18.86 -9.35
N GLU A 77 -0.18 -17.60 -9.60
CA GLU A 77 1.07 -16.97 -9.21
C GLU A 77 0.79 -15.60 -8.60
N TRP A 78 1.39 -15.33 -7.45
CA TRP A 78 1.55 -13.99 -6.90
C TRP A 78 2.83 -13.38 -7.45
N ILE A 79 2.71 -12.18 -8.03
CA ILE A 79 3.77 -11.51 -8.77
C ILE A 79 3.92 -10.10 -8.21
N PHE A 80 5.15 -9.74 -7.87
CA PHE A 80 5.53 -8.39 -7.49
C PHE A 80 5.57 -7.48 -8.73
N ILE A 81 4.91 -6.34 -8.65
CA ILE A 81 4.86 -5.37 -9.76
C ILE A 81 5.80 -4.21 -9.52
N GLY A 82 5.81 -3.67 -8.30
CA GLY A 82 6.57 -2.46 -8.00
C GLY A 82 6.13 -1.80 -6.70
N ILE A 83 6.68 -0.62 -6.46
CA ILE A 83 6.29 0.24 -5.34
C ILE A 83 5.37 1.34 -5.89
N GLY A 84 4.13 1.38 -5.40
CA GLY A 84 3.12 2.35 -5.83
C GLY A 84 3.28 3.70 -5.13
N ASN A 85 3.70 3.66 -3.87
CA ASN A 85 3.91 4.85 -3.04
C ASN A 85 4.99 4.61 -1.98
N LEU A 86 5.71 5.66 -1.60
CA LEU A 86 6.72 5.65 -0.54
C LEU A 86 6.70 6.98 0.20
N ILE A 87 6.09 6.99 1.38
CA ILE A 87 5.80 8.21 2.15
C ILE A 87 6.64 8.20 3.43
N PRO A 88 7.47 9.22 3.70
CA PRO A 88 8.15 9.34 4.99
C PRO A 88 7.15 9.66 6.11
N ILE A 89 7.35 9.05 7.28
CA ILE A 89 6.64 9.40 8.51
C ILE A 89 7.54 10.38 9.28
N TYR A 90 7.05 11.60 9.47
CA TYR A 90 7.82 12.69 10.12
C TYR A 90 7.69 12.70 11.64
N GLU A 91 6.59 12.15 12.15
CA GLU A 91 6.28 12.11 13.59
C GLU A 91 6.78 10.81 14.22
N ASP A 92 6.96 10.81 15.54
CA ASP A 92 7.13 9.56 16.28
C ASP A 92 5.81 8.77 16.23
N ILE A 93 5.92 7.44 16.11
CA ILE A 93 4.74 6.56 16.01
C ILE A 93 4.22 6.28 17.43
N GLU A 94 3.09 6.87 17.76
CA GLU A 94 2.35 6.72 19.01
C GLU A 94 0.83 6.71 18.74
N ASP A 95 0.03 6.59 19.82
CA ASP A 95 -1.42 6.66 19.69
C ASP A 95 -1.85 8.03 19.17
N GLY A 96 -2.58 8.05 18.05
CA GLY A 96 -3.03 9.28 17.40
C GLY A 96 -2.06 9.90 16.39
N SER A 97 -0.86 9.34 16.15
CA SER A 97 0.08 9.88 15.15
C SER A 97 -0.50 9.89 13.74
N GLU A 98 -0.22 10.95 12.99
CA GLU A 98 -0.57 11.00 11.57
C GLU A 98 0.43 10.15 10.76
N ILE A 99 -0.11 9.21 9.97
CA ILE A 99 0.71 8.30 9.17
C ILE A 99 0.74 8.69 7.68
N MET A 100 -0.28 9.40 7.19
CA MET A 100 -0.43 9.86 5.81
C MET A 100 -1.50 10.94 5.75
N TRP A 101 -1.32 11.92 4.86
CA TRP A 101 -2.34 12.91 4.50
C TRP A 101 -2.51 12.99 2.97
N GLU A 102 -3.69 13.41 2.52
CA GLU A 102 -4.01 13.60 1.10
C GLU A 102 -4.78 14.92 0.94
N ASN A 103 -4.41 15.73 -0.04
CA ASN A 103 -5.12 16.98 -0.34
C ASN A 103 -6.08 16.76 -1.51
N TYR A 104 -7.36 16.61 -1.20
CA TYR A 104 -8.42 16.41 -2.20
C TYR A 104 -8.76 17.68 -3.03
N GLY A 105 -8.16 18.83 -2.73
CA GLY A 105 -8.41 20.12 -3.39
C GLY A 105 -9.77 20.74 -3.06
N ASP A 106 -10.15 21.77 -3.81
CA ASP A 106 -11.42 22.49 -3.63
C ASP A 106 -12.61 21.66 -4.16
N ILE A 107 -13.15 20.78 -3.32
CA ILE A 107 -14.32 19.95 -3.63
C ILE A 107 -15.60 20.50 -3.01
N SER A 108 -16.75 20.19 -3.63
CA SER A 108 -18.06 20.57 -3.06
C SER A 108 -18.27 19.93 -1.68
N ASN A 109 -18.92 20.64 -0.76
CA ASN A 109 -19.32 20.10 0.54
C ASN A 109 -20.08 18.77 0.42
N ARG A 110 -20.96 18.63 -0.59
CA ARG A 110 -21.68 17.38 -0.85
C ARG A 110 -20.75 16.19 -1.09
N ARG A 111 -19.62 16.41 -1.79
CA ARG A 111 -18.62 15.36 -2.04
C ARG A 111 -17.82 15.05 -0.77
N ALA A 112 -17.41 16.08 -0.02
CA ALA A 112 -16.69 15.89 1.25
C ALA A 112 -17.52 15.06 2.25
N MET A 113 -18.82 15.37 2.38
CA MET A 113 -19.76 14.64 3.25
C MET A 113 -20.04 13.19 2.82
N ARG A 114 -19.50 12.73 1.68
CA ARG A 114 -19.58 11.32 1.24
C ARG A 114 -18.34 10.50 1.57
N PHE A 115 -17.25 11.11 2.02
CA PHE A 115 -16.06 10.38 2.42
C PHE A 115 -16.24 9.56 3.70
N PRO A 116 -16.92 10.07 4.75
CA PRO A 116 -17.15 9.28 5.96
C PRO A 116 -18.05 8.08 5.67
N ILE A 117 -17.59 6.90 6.10
CA ILE A 117 -18.39 5.68 6.16
C ILE A 117 -19.06 5.66 7.55
N SER A 118 -20.34 5.30 7.62
CA SER A 118 -21.04 5.25 8.92
C SER A 118 -20.49 4.11 9.79
N GLU A 119 -20.56 4.30 11.11
CA GLU A 119 -20.08 3.32 12.09
C GLU A 119 -20.67 1.93 11.87
N GLU A 120 -21.98 1.87 11.59
CA GLU A 120 -22.71 0.62 11.37
C GLU A 120 -22.25 -0.14 10.12
N LYS A 121 -21.61 0.56 9.17
CA LYS A 121 -21.01 -0.05 7.99
C LYS A 121 -19.54 -0.40 8.23
N LEU A 122 -18.80 0.44 8.95
CA LEU A 122 -17.36 0.29 9.13
C LEU A 122 -17.00 -0.82 10.14
N LEU A 123 -17.62 -0.83 11.31
CA LEU A 123 -17.23 -1.74 12.40
C LEU A 123 -17.42 -3.24 12.07
N PRO A 124 -18.50 -3.68 11.39
CA PRO A 124 -18.68 -5.11 11.08
C PRO A 124 -17.61 -5.70 10.14
N GLU A 125 -16.94 -4.86 9.35
CA GLU A 125 -15.86 -5.28 8.44
C GLU A 125 -14.55 -5.54 9.19
N LEU A 126 -14.35 -4.88 10.34
CA LEU A 126 -13.21 -5.03 11.21
C LEU A 126 -13.37 -6.27 12.10
N LYS A 127 -13.18 -7.46 11.52
CA LYS A 127 -13.15 -8.70 12.31
C LYS A 127 -11.93 -8.68 13.22
N GLU A 128 -12.16 -8.69 14.54
CA GLU A 128 -11.11 -9.02 15.49
C GLU A 128 -10.56 -10.41 15.15
N LYS A 129 -9.26 -10.48 14.88
CA LYS A 129 -8.58 -11.78 14.84
C LYS A 129 -8.61 -12.33 16.28
N LYS A 130 -9.40 -13.38 16.49
CA LYS A 130 -9.33 -14.19 17.71
C LYS A 130 -8.00 -14.90 17.82
#